data_AF-A0A9R1UDU7-F1
#
_entry.id   AF-A0A9R1UDU7-F1
#
_cell.length_a   1.000
_cell.length_b   1.000
_cell.length_c   1.000
_cell.angle_alpha   90.00
_cell.angle_beta   90.00
_cell.angle_gamma   90.00
#
_symmetry.space_group_name_H-M   'P 1'
#
loop_
_entity.id
_entity.type
_entity.pdbx_description
1 polymer ?
#
loop_
_entity_poly.entity_id
_entity_poly.type
_entity_poly.pdbx_seq_one_letter_code
_entity_poly.pdbx_strand_id
1 'polypeptide(L)'
;MGRNIVRRSHPDMPNKHSRLWNRKEIEDILANYMGTEATRCMKFYYRGLDPQIIMKGLRKMKELRVLNVADEENYLNLKISLYFPNVLRYLRWHKYPFGSLPKSFQANNLVALEMTYSDIVQLWERGEKKVLNKLRFLDLSAPKLRSLDLELTPNLETLMMEPGDLVELYMPGRCLKLRSLELNRVKLRTLDFGLTPNLENLILEDCDLVELQMPDRCRNLTFLSIINSNLRTLDLGRIPNLEYLSVFHCNDLEELHMAYEYLKLRSLHLTGLKLRTLDLEPSPNLERLYLLKCNNLEEIYITECPILTFINIQCSKLRTLDLSLVPNLSELCISECKALVNLHLPHRCLNLRTLNFNNSKLRILHVGLTPNLEELDFENCYDLEELCLIDQCKNLVSLNICQSKLRTRDLGLTPNIKKLVLKDCHNLVELHAPMGCLKNLVYLDLSGCLRFRSFSFHMEDDTSCSEDESLEVDFLAVIRFTFESCPFHPETHLPEYEFKSFHIEDLPSLTSSIEKLISEDVCACTKLETF
;
A
#
# COMPACT_ATOMS: atom_id res chain seq x y z
N MET A 1 26.00 8.36 -14.18
CA MET A 1 27.19 8.05 -15.01
C MET A 1 27.17 8.69 -16.41
N GLY A 2 26.16 8.49 -17.27
CA GLY A 2 26.19 8.99 -18.66
C GLY A 2 26.29 10.51 -18.85
N ARG A 3 25.79 11.32 -17.89
CA ARG A 3 25.85 12.79 -17.95
C ARG A 3 27.28 13.34 -17.88
N ASN A 4 28.11 12.78 -17.00
CA ASN A 4 29.49 13.24 -16.82
C ASN A 4 30.38 12.87 -18.01
N ILE A 5 30.12 11.74 -18.65
CA ILE A 5 30.86 11.29 -19.84
C ILE A 5 30.68 12.28 -21.00
N VAL A 6 29.42 12.67 -21.27
CA VAL A 6 29.09 13.59 -22.38
C VAL A 6 29.73 14.97 -22.19
N ARG A 7 29.71 15.50 -20.95
CA ARG A 7 30.32 16.80 -20.66
C ARG A 7 31.85 16.75 -20.71
N ARG A 8 32.50 15.66 -20.25
CA ARG A 8 33.96 15.53 -20.32
C ARG A 8 34.51 15.56 -21.75
N SER A 9 33.77 15.05 -22.73
CA SER A 9 34.21 15.08 -24.13
C SER A 9 34.25 16.50 -24.72
N HIS A 10 33.39 17.40 -24.25
CA HIS A 10 33.25 18.76 -24.79
C HIS A 10 32.79 19.75 -23.69
N PRO A 11 33.60 20.08 -22.67
CA PRO A 11 33.13 20.76 -21.45
C PRO A 11 32.32 22.04 -21.70
N ASP A 12 32.77 22.85 -22.65
CA ASP A 12 32.22 24.18 -22.93
C ASP A 12 31.50 24.28 -24.29
N MET A 13 31.26 23.16 -24.96
CA MET A 13 30.58 23.11 -26.26
C MET A 13 29.31 22.27 -26.19
N PRO A 14 28.23 22.78 -25.57
CA PRO A 14 27.00 22.02 -25.39
C PRO A 14 26.36 21.62 -26.73
N ASN A 15 26.55 22.39 -27.78
CA ASN A 15 26.10 22.05 -29.14
C ASN A 15 26.75 20.77 -29.71
N LYS A 16 27.87 20.29 -29.16
CA LYS A 16 28.51 19.01 -29.53
C LYS A 16 28.13 17.85 -28.61
N HIS A 17 27.26 18.06 -27.62
CA HIS A 17 26.87 17.02 -26.67
C HIS A 17 25.87 16.07 -27.30
N SER A 18 26.08 14.77 -27.11
CA SER A 18 25.13 13.77 -27.61
C SER A 18 23.83 13.69 -26.80
N ARG A 19 23.82 14.30 -25.62
CA ARG A 19 22.69 14.32 -24.69
C ARG A 19 22.59 15.71 -24.08
N LEU A 20 21.43 16.33 -24.21
CA LEU A 20 21.13 17.65 -23.65
C LEU A 20 20.07 17.53 -22.56
N TRP A 21 20.30 18.18 -21.41
CA TRP A 21 19.34 18.25 -20.30
C TRP A 21 19.41 19.56 -19.50
N ASN A 22 20.44 20.38 -19.69
CA ASN A 22 20.53 21.69 -19.05
C ASN A 22 19.64 22.66 -19.81
N ARG A 23 18.70 23.29 -19.10
CA ARG A 23 17.72 24.21 -19.67
C ARG A 23 18.38 25.34 -20.47
N LYS A 24 19.27 26.12 -19.86
CA LYS A 24 19.89 27.29 -20.51
C LYS A 24 20.65 26.91 -21.77
N GLU A 25 21.42 25.82 -21.70
CA GLU A 25 22.17 25.31 -22.87
C GLU A 25 21.21 24.92 -24.01
N ILE A 26 20.07 24.30 -23.70
CA ILE A 26 19.07 23.92 -24.71
C ILE A 26 18.40 25.15 -25.29
N GLU A 27 18.03 26.14 -24.46
CA GLU A 27 17.44 27.39 -24.91
C GLU A 27 18.36 28.10 -25.90
N ASP A 28 19.65 28.24 -25.55
CA ASP A 28 20.66 28.85 -26.42
C ASP A 28 20.88 28.07 -27.72
N ILE A 29 20.94 26.73 -27.64
CA ILE A 29 21.12 25.88 -28.83
C ILE A 29 19.92 25.97 -29.77
N LEU A 30 18.69 25.98 -29.23
CA LEU A 30 17.47 26.08 -30.03
C LEU A 30 17.33 27.48 -30.64
N ALA A 31 17.57 28.54 -29.85
CA ALA A 31 17.49 29.94 -30.29
C ALA A 31 18.49 30.27 -31.39
N ASN A 32 19.71 29.78 -31.27
CA ASN A 32 20.79 30.03 -32.24
C ASN A 32 20.85 28.98 -33.35
N TYR A 33 19.91 28.04 -33.42
CA TYR A 33 19.87 26.96 -34.40
C TYR A 33 21.16 26.11 -34.44
N MET A 34 21.85 25.98 -33.31
CA MET A 34 23.15 25.32 -33.18
C MET A 34 23.05 23.80 -32.98
N GLY A 35 21.86 23.22 -33.06
CA GLY A 35 21.67 21.77 -32.94
C GLY A 35 22.49 21.03 -34.00
N THR A 36 23.40 20.16 -33.58
CA THR A 36 24.28 19.39 -34.48
C THR A 36 23.82 17.94 -34.62
N GLU A 37 24.44 17.21 -35.55
CA GLU A 37 24.29 15.74 -35.71
C GLU A 37 24.80 14.96 -34.47
N ALA A 38 25.52 15.61 -33.55
CA ALA A 38 25.95 14.97 -32.31
C ALA A 38 24.75 14.71 -31.38
N THR A 39 23.78 15.62 -31.32
CA THR A 39 22.65 15.56 -30.38
C THR A 39 21.70 14.43 -30.71
N ARG A 40 21.71 13.38 -29.89
CA ARG A 40 20.84 12.20 -30.04
C ARG A 40 19.72 12.16 -29.01
N CYS A 41 19.89 12.79 -27.86
CA CYS A 41 18.89 12.82 -26.80
C CYS A 41 18.72 14.25 -26.31
N MET A 42 17.47 14.67 -26.13
CA MET A 42 17.16 15.96 -25.56
C MET A 42 16.00 15.82 -24.57
N LYS A 43 16.23 16.30 -23.34
CA LYS A 43 15.19 16.50 -22.35
C LYS A 43 15.15 17.98 -21.99
N PHE A 44 14.00 18.63 -22.15
CA PHE A 44 13.86 20.03 -21.76
C PHE A 44 12.49 20.33 -21.17
N TYR A 45 12.44 21.44 -20.44
CA TYR A 45 11.21 21.99 -19.90
C TYR A 45 10.73 23.10 -20.82
N TYR A 46 9.45 23.06 -21.17
CA TYR A 46 8.91 23.96 -22.18
C TYR A 46 8.82 25.41 -21.67
N ARG A 47 8.63 25.62 -20.36
CA ARG A 47 8.43 26.94 -19.74
C ARG A 47 9.36 28.03 -20.27
N GLY A 48 8.76 29.15 -20.72
CA GLY A 48 9.47 30.38 -21.08
C GLY A 48 10.20 30.35 -22.43
N LEU A 49 10.10 29.27 -23.19
CA LEU A 49 10.64 29.18 -24.54
C LEU A 49 9.62 29.60 -25.58
N ASP A 50 10.04 30.41 -26.55
CA ASP A 50 9.24 30.70 -27.74
C ASP A 50 9.01 29.39 -28.52
N PRO A 51 7.75 28.97 -28.70
CA PRO A 51 7.44 27.80 -29.50
C PRO A 51 8.03 27.78 -30.91
N GLN A 52 8.12 28.93 -31.59
CA GLN A 52 8.72 29.02 -32.92
C GLN A 52 10.19 28.65 -32.88
N ILE A 53 10.90 29.07 -31.83
CA ILE A 53 12.31 28.77 -31.61
C ILE A 53 12.49 27.26 -31.44
N ILE A 54 11.66 26.63 -30.60
CA ILE A 54 11.71 25.18 -30.38
C ILE A 54 11.52 24.42 -31.70
N MET A 55 10.48 24.75 -32.48
CA MET A 55 10.17 24.04 -33.72
C MET A 55 11.26 24.20 -34.78
N LYS A 56 11.78 25.43 -34.94
CA LYS A 56 12.87 25.70 -35.89
C LYS A 56 14.17 25.01 -35.46
N GLY A 57 14.47 24.99 -34.16
CA GLY A 57 15.63 24.28 -33.60
C GLY A 57 15.53 22.76 -33.76
N LEU A 58 14.39 22.16 -33.40
CA LEU A 58 14.13 20.73 -33.60
C LEU A 58 14.28 20.31 -35.06
N ARG A 59 13.88 21.16 -36.01
CA ARG A 59 14.03 20.90 -37.45
C ARG A 59 15.48 20.75 -37.91
N LYS A 60 16.44 21.31 -37.18
CA LYS A 60 17.89 21.17 -37.47
C LYS A 60 18.51 19.93 -36.83
N MET A 61 17.90 19.38 -35.78
CA MET A 61 18.40 18.20 -35.06
C MET A 61 18.02 16.89 -35.75
N LYS A 62 18.60 16.63 -36.92
CA LYS A 62 18.26 15.49 -37.79
C LYS A 62 18.55 14.11 -37.18
N GLU A 63 19.50 14.02 -36.26
CA GLU A 63 19.94 12.76 -35.61
C GLU A 63 19.28 12.51 -34.24
N LEU A 64 18.26 13.30 -33.88
CA LEU A 64 17.59 13.20 -32.58
C LEU A 64 16.77 11.91 -32.47
N ARG A 65 17.15 11.04 -31.53
CA ARG A 65 16.52 9.73 -31.27
C ARG A 65 15.60 9.72 -30.07
N VAL A 66 15.86 10.59 -29.08
CA VAL A 66 15.07 10.67 -27.84
C VAL A 66 14.69 12.12 -27.61
N LEU A 67 13.39 12.37 -27.54
CA LEU A 67 12.83 13.67 -27.19
C LEU A 67 11.92 13.50 -25.98
N ASN A 68 12.23 14.21 -24.90
CA ASN A 68 11.41 14.27 -23.69
C ASN A 68 11.10 15.73 -23.37
N VAL A 69 9.84 16.11 -23.50
CA VAL A 69 9.34 17.43 -23.14
C VAL A 69 8.53 17.28 -21.86
N ALA A 70 8.99 17.93 -20.80
CA ALA A 70 8.38 17.87 -19.47
C ALA A 70 7.80 19.24 -19.09
N ASP A 71 6.53 19.33 -18.71
CA ASP A 71 5.98 20.48 -17.96
C ASP A 71 4.55 20.23 -17.46
N GLU A 72 4.13 20.94 -16.40
CA GLU A 72 2.84 20.78 -15.71
C GLU A 72 1.88 21.99 -15.85
N GLU A 73 2.27 23.09 -16.52
CA GLU A 73 1.41 24.29 -16.68
C GLU A 73 0.81 24.45 -18.11
N ASN A 74 -0.32 25.17 -18.16
CA ASN A 74 -1.36 25.13 -19.21
C ASN A 74 -0.98 25.60 -20.63
N TYR A 75 -1.56 24.87 -21.59
CA TYR A 75 -1.92 25.17 -22.98
C TYR A 75 -1.06 26.17 -23.76
N LEU A 76 -0.17 25.61 -24.56
CA LEU A 76 0.43 26.31 -25.68
C LEU A 76 -0.61 26.48 -26.78
N ASN A 77 -1.13 27.70 -26.94
CA ASN A 77 -1.96 28.02 -28.09
C ASN A 77 -1.06 28.20 -29.33
N LEU A 78 -0.73 27.06 -29.95
CA LEU A 78 0.27 26.97 -30.99
C LEU A 78 -0.34 26.99 -32.40
N LYS A 79 -0.37 28.17 -33.04
CA LYS A 79 -0.60 28.29 -34.50
C LYS A 79 0.68 27.99 -35.30
N ILE A 80 1.45 26.97 -34.93
CA ILE A 80 2.72 26.64 -35.59
C ILE A 80 2.67 25.21 -36.12
N SER A 81 3.22 25.01 -37.33
CA SER A 81 3.46 23.67 -37.87
C SER A 81 4.51 22.93 -37.06
N LEU A 82 4.10 21.85 -36.42
CA LEU A 82 4.97 20.97 -35.65
C LEU A 82 5.84 20.09 -36.58
N TYR A 83 7.07 19.82 -36.15
CA TYR A 83 8.00 18.94 -36.86
C TYR A 83 8.71 17.98 -35.91
N PHE A 84 8.78 16.71 -36.30
CA PHE A 84 9.51 15.66 -35.61
C PHE A 84 10.49 14.96 -36.55
N PRO A 85 11.76 14.75 -36.15
CA PRO A 85 12.72 13.96 -36.93
C PRO A 85 12.28 12.49 -37.08
N ASN A 86 12.32 11.95 -38.31
CA ASN A 86 11.91 10.55 -38.60
C ASN A 86 12.83 9.48 -38.00
N VAL A 87 13.99 9.87 -37.47
CA VAL A 87 14.92 8.97 -36.77
C VAL A 87 14.58 8.81 -35.28
N LEU A 88 13.58 9.55 -34.77
CA LEU A 88 13.11 9.43 -33.40
C LEU A 88 12.72 7.98 -33.08
N ARG A 89 13.14 7.54 -31.91
CA ARG A 89 12.86 6.22 -31.32
C ARG A 89 12.03 6.33 -30.04
N TYR A 90 12.15 7.44 -29.32
CA TYR A 90 11.40 7.70 -28.10
C TYR A 90 10.90 9.14 -28.12
N LEU A 91 9.60 9.30 -27.94
CA LEU A 91 8.95 10.59 -27.85
C LEU A 91 8.06 10.62 -26.61
N ARG A 92 8.41 11.45 -25.63
CA ARG A 92 7.56 11.78 -24.49
C ARG A 92 7.23 13.26 -24.51
N TRP A 93 5.94 13.58 -24.45
CA TRP A 93 5.49 14.97 -24.36
C TRP A 93 4.20 15.04 -23.52
N HIS A 94 4.38 15.37 -22.24
CA HIS A 94 3.25 15.58 -21.33
C HIS A 94 2.47 16.85 -21.72
N LYS A 95 1.14 16.82 -21.68
CA LYS A 95 0.28 17.94 -22.10
C LYS A 95 0.54 18.39 -23.54
N TYR A 96 0.78 17.42 -24.44
CA TYR A 96 1.00 17.70 -25.85
C TYR A 96 -0.19 18.48 -26.45
N PRO A 97 0.03 19.70 -26.99
CA PRO A 97 -1.05 20.68 -27.21
C PRO A 97 -1.74 20.53 -28.58
N PHE A 98 -1.34 19.56 -29.41
CA PHE A 98 -1.88 19.40 -30.76
C PHE A 98 -2.85 18.24 -30.85
N GLY A 99 -3.87 18.40 -31.69
CA GLY A 99 -4.89 17.38 -31.92
C GLY A 99 -4.43 16.10 -32.62
N SER A 100 -3.20 16.07 -33.16
CA SER A 100 -2.62 14.91 -33.85
C SER A 100 -1.10 15.03 -33.98
N LEU A 101 -0.43 13.93 -34.34
CA LEU A 101 0.96 13.95 -34.79
C LEU A 101 1.06 14.57 -36.20
N PRO A 102 2.14 15.32 -36.49
CA PRO A 102 2.27 16.07 -37.74
C PRO A 102 2.39 15.14 -38.93
N LYS A 103 1.75 15.49 -40.06
CA LYS A 103 1.80 14.71 -41.31
C LYS A 103 3.22 14.39 -41.79
N SER A 104 4.17 15.29 -41.55
CA SER A 104 5.58 15.11 -41.95
C SER A 104 6.31 13.99 -41.20
N PHE A 105 5.82 13.60 -40.02
CA PHE A 105 6.43 12.56 -39.21
C PHE A 105 5.97 11.18 -39.67
N GLN A 106 6.93 10.34 -40.05
CA GLN A 106 6.71 8.96 -40.51
C GLN A 106 6.76 7.95 -39.36
N ALA A 107 7.46 8.28 -38.27
CA ALA A 107 7.58 7.44 -37.07
C ALA A 107 8.03 5.97 -37.29
N ASN A 108 8.64 5.64 -38.45
CA ASN A 108 9.11 4.29 -38.79
C ASN A 108 10.14 3.72 -37.81
N ASN A 109 10.82 4.58 -37.04
CA ASN A 109 11.80 4.19 -36.03
C ASN A 109 11.30 4.30 -34.59
N LEU A 110 10.07 4.76 -34.40
CA LEU A 110 9.50 5.03 -33.09
C LEU A 110 9.24 3.70 -32.36
N VAL A 111 9.80 3.58 -31.16
CA VAL A 111 9.69 2.41 -30.28
C VAL A 111 8.75 2.72 -29.12
N ALA A 112 8.75 3.94 -28.62
CA ALA A 112 7.87 4.38 -27.54
C ALA A 112 7.29 5.77 -27.83
N LEU A 113 6.00 5.91 -27.56
CA LEU A 113 5.25 7.15 -27.64
C LEU A 113 4.49 7.35 -26.32
N GLU A 114 4.83 8.41 -25.57
CA GLU A 114 4.21 8.76 -24.30
C GLU A 114 3.63 10.18 -24.40
N MET A 115 2.31 10.30 -24.43
CA MET A 115 1.59 11.57 -24.63
C MET A 115 0.49 11.77 -23.57
N THR A 116 0.88 11.65 -22.30
CA THR A 116 -0.04 11.80 -21.15
C THR A 116 -0.66 13.19 -21.10
N TYR A 117 -1.97 13.27 -20.83
CA TYR A 117 -2.80 14.48 -20.77
C TYR A 117 -2.77 15.33 -22.06
N SER A 118 -2.66 14.68 -23.22
CA SER A 118 -2.55 15.38 -24.51
C SER A 118 -3.91 15.82 -25.08
N ASP A 119 -3.89 16.83 -25.94
CA ASP A 119 -5.06 17.31 -26.70
C ASP A 119 -5.35 16.47 -27.95
N ILE A 120 -4.72 15.29 -28.09
CA ILE A 120 -4.87 14.42 -29.26
C ILE A 120 -6.34 13.99 -29.41
N VAL A 121 -6.90 14.25 -30.59
CA VAL A 121 -8.25 13.85 -31.00
C VAL A 121 -8.21 12.63 -31.94
N GLN A 122 -7.13 12.53 -32.72
CA GLN A 122 -6.80 11.41 -33.60
C GLN A 122 -5.27 11.29 -33.69
N LEU A 123 -4.73 10.08 -33.81
CA LEU A 123 -3.28 9.88 -33.79
C LEU A 123 -2.55 10.65 -34.91
N TRP A 124 -3.10 10.66 -36.12
CA TRP A 124 -2.49 11.27 -37.30
C TRP A 124 -3.33 12.38 -37.90
N GLU A 125 -2.66 13.43 -38.37
CA GLU A 125 -3.30 14.56 -39.04
C GLU A 125 -4.10 14.11 -40.27
N ARG A 126 -5.33 14.64 -40.43
CA ARG A 126 -6.28 14.31 -41.53
C ARG A 126 -6.65 12.82 -41.65
N GLY A 127 -6.53 12.04 -40.59
CA GLY A 127 -6.94 10.63 -40.58
C GLY A 127 -6.02 9.70 -41.39
N GLU A 128 -4.77 10.10 -41.63
CA GLU A 128 -3.79 9.23 -42.29
C GLU A 128 -3.57 7.93 -41.48
N LYS A 129 -3.54 6.79 -42.17
CA LYS A 129 -3.22 5.50 -41.55
C LYS A 129 -1.75 5.16 -41.81
N LYS A 130 -0.88 5.36 -40.81
CA LYS A 130 0.54 4.98 -40.87
C LYS A 130 0.82 3.85 -39.89
N VAL A 131 1.45 2.79 -40.38
CA VAL A 131 1.82 1.63 -39.57
C VAL A 131 3.12 1.91 -38.82
N LEU A 132 3.03 1.83 -37.49
CA LEU A 132 4.11 2.03 -36.53
C LEU A 132 4.81 0.69 -36.22
N ASN A 133 5.54 0.17 -37.21
CA ASN A 133 6.14 -1.18 -37.16
C ASN A 133 7.13 -1.43 -36.00
N LYS A 134 7.77 -0.40 -35.44
CA LYS A 134 8.73 -0.59 -34.33
C LYS A 134 8.17 -0.23 -32.96
N LEU A 135 6.94 0.26 -32.91
CA LEU A 135 6.33 0.72 -31.68
C LEU A 135 6.03 -0.49 -30.79
N ARG A 136 6.54 -0.44 -29.57
CA ARG A 136 6.39 -1.46 -28.53
C ARG A 136 5.65 -0.90 -27.31
N PHE A 137 5.77 0.40 -27.06
CA PHE A 137 5.16 1.08 -25.92
C PHE A 137 4.32 2.26 -26.40
N LEU A 138 3.05 2.27 -26.01
CA LEU A 138 2.12 3.35 -26.30
C LEU A 138 1.42 3.77 -25.02
N ASP A 139 1.67 4.99 -24.59
CA ASP A 139 0.95 5.65 -23.50
C ASP A 139 0.23 6.88 -24.07
N LEU A 140 -1.10 6.80 -24.10
CA LEU A 140 -1.99 7.84 -24.59
C LEU A 140 -3.10 8.13 -23.57
N SER A 141 -2.80 8.89 -22.52
CA SER A 141 -3.84 9.61 -21.77
C SER A 141 -4.31 10.82 -22.57
N ALA A 142 -5.21 10.61 -23.53
CA ALA A 142 -5.72 11.62 -24.44
C ALA A 142 -7.25 11.74 -24.28
N PRO A 143 -7.76 12.66 -23.43
CA PRO A 143 -9.19 12.71 -23.10
C PRO A 143 -10.09 12.95 -24.33
N LYS A 144 -9.57 13.60 -25.39
CA LYS A 144 -10.31 13.93 -26.60
C LYS A 144 -10.23 12.86 -27.69
N LEU A 145 -9.46 11.78 -27.48
CA LEU A 145 -9.28 10.72 -28.46
C LEU A 145 -10.58 9.92 -28.61
N ARG A 146 -11.12 9.86 -29.83
CA ARG A 146 -12.41 9.18 -30.10
C ARG A 146 -12.28 7.76 -30.61
N SER A 147 -11.20 7.47 -31.34
CA SER A 147 -10.91 6.12 -31.83
C SER A 147 -9.41 5.82 -31.84
N LEU A 148 -9.07 4.55 -31.64
CA LEU A 148 -7.72 4.03 -31.80
C LEU A 148 -7.76 2.70 -32.54
N ASP A 149 -6.96 2.61 -33.60
CA ASP A 149 -6.82 1.44 -34.46
C ASP A 149 -5.47 0.77 -34.21
N LEU A 150 -5.50 -0.37 -33.50
CA LEU A 150 -4.30 -1.10 -33.11
C LEU A 150 -3.73 -1.98 -34.25
N GLU A 151 -4.41 -2.10 -35.40
CA GLU A 151 -3.79 -2.69 -36.61
C GLU A 151 -2.56 -1.91 -37.06
N LEU A 152 -2.53 -0.61 -36.76
CA LEU A 152 -1.42 0.27 -37.07
C LEU A 152 -0.20 0.01 -36.17
N THR A 153 -0.32 -0.77 -35.09
CA THR A 153 0.76 -1.03 -34.12
C THR A 153 0.97 -2.53 -33.92
N PRO A 154 1.39 -3.29 -34.96
CA PRO A 154 1.42 -4.76 -34.92
C PRO A 154 2.45 -5.35 -33.94
N ASN A 155 3.39 -4.53 -33.45
CA ASN A 155 4.45 -4.96 -32.54
C ASN A 155 4.30 -4.38 -31.12
N LEU A 156 3.12 -3.88 -30.79
CA LEU A 156 2.82 -3.30 -29.49
C LEU A 156 2.89 -4.36 -28.39
N GLU A 157 3.60 -4.04 -27.31
CA GLU A 157 3.79 -4.90 -26.13
C GLU A 157 3.09 -4.32 -24.90
N THR A 158 3.05 -2.99 -24.79
CA THR A 158 2.38 -2.27 -23.71
C THR A 158 1.49 -1.18 -24.26
N LEU A 159 0.22 -1.20 -23.84
CA LEU A 159 -0.75 -0.15 -24.09
C LEU A 159 -1.23 0.41 -22.75
N MET A 160 -1.03 1.71 -22.54
CA MET A 160 -1.59 2.47 -21.44
C MET A 160 -2.46 3.57 -22.03
N MET A 161 -3.71 3.64 -21.61
CA MET A 161 -4.62 4.66 -22.11
C MET A 161 -5.55 5.14 -21.02
N GLU A 162 -5.72 6.46 -20.96
CA GLU A 162 -6.81 7.11 -20.25
C GLU A 162 -7.70 7.83 -21.28
N PRO A 163 -8.56 7.09 -22.02
CA PRO A 163 -9.48 7.71 -22.95
C PRO A 163 -10.58 8.46 -22.21
N GLY A 164 -10.82 9.72 -22.56
CA GLY A 164 -11.95 10.47 -21.99
C GLY A 164 -13.26 10.13 -22.70
N ASP A 165 -13.28 10.30 -24.02
CA ASP A 165 -14.46 10.08 -24.87
C ASP A 165 -14.22 9.06 -26.00
N LEU A 166 -13.40 8.04 -25.74
CA LEU A 166 -13.17 6.98 -26.73
C LEU A 166 -14.46 6.19 -26.95
N VAL A 167 -14.93 6.19 -28.20
CA VAL A 167 -16.13 5.48 -28.64
C VAL A 167 -15.77 4.10 -29.17
N GLU A 168 -14.64 3.98 -29.86
CA GLU A 168 -14.23 2.76 -30.54
C GLU A 168 -12.75 2.45 -30.29
N LEU A 169 -12.47 1.29 -29.66
CA LEU A 169 -11.14 0.69 -29.62
C LEU A 169 -11.12 -0.50 -30.59
N TYR A 170 -10.44 -0.35 -31.72
CA TYR A 170 -10.31 -1.45 -32.67
C TYR A 170 -9.11 -2.31 -32.31
N MET A 171 -9.42 -3.49 -31.77
CA MET A 171 -8.46 -4.57 -31.55
C MET A 171 -8.38 -5.43 -32.82
N PRO A 172 -7.19 -5.61 -33.44
CA PRO A 172 -7.04 -6.54 -34.55
C PRO A 172 -7.37 -7.96 -34.14
N GLY A 173 -7.64 -8.82 -35.14
CA GLY A 173 -8.04 -10.21 -34.94
C GLY A 173 -7.15 -11.03 -33.99
N ARG A 174 -5.86 -10.69 -33.81
CA ARG A 174 -4.98 -11.12 -32.69
C ARG A 174 -3.83 -10.13 -32.41
N CYS A 175 -3.83 -9.48 -31.25
CA CYS A 175 -2.71 -8.71 -30.67
C CYS A 175 -1.67 -9.63 -30.01
N LEU A 176 -0.97 -10.46 -30.79
CA LEU A 176 -0.09 -11.51 -30.27
C LEU A 176 1.12 -11.02 -29.46
N LYS A 177 1.50 -9.74 -29.57
CA LYS A 177 2.66 -9.19 -28.85
C LYS A 177 2.29 -8.42 -27.59
N LEU A 178 1.01 -8.09 -27.41
CA LEU A 178 0.55 -7.31 -26.27
C LEU A 178 0.65 -8.16 -25.00
N ARG A 179 1.45 -7.69 -24.03
CA ARG A 179 1.67 -8.33 -22.72
C ARG A 179 1.08 -7.52 -21.58
N SER A 180 0.94 -6.20 -21.75
CA SER A 180 0.39 -5.31 -20.74
C SER A 180 -0.64 -4.38 -21.34
N LEU A 181 -1.82 -4.32 -20.71
CA LEU A 181 -2.93 -3.47 -21.09
C LEU A 181 -3.45 -2.75 -19.86
N GLU A 182 -3.41 -1.43 -19.90
CA GLU A 182 -3.96 -0.55 -18.87
C GLU A 182 -4.97 0.38 -19.52
N LEU A 183 -6.19 0.34 -19.01
CA LEU A 183 -7.35 1.07 -19.50
C LEU A 183 -7.97 1.83 -18.33
N ASN A 184 -7.87 3.16 -18.39
CA ASN A 184 -8.33 4.05 -17.33
C ASN A 184 -9.48 4.92 -17.86
N ARG A 185 -10.60 5.02 -17.12
CA ARG A 185 -11.78 5.86 -17.47
C ARG A 185 -12.48 5.45 -18.77
N VAL A 186 -12.47 4.16 -19.08
CA VAL A 186 -13.03 3.68 -20.35
C VAL A 186 -14.53 3.40 -20.22
N LYS A 187 -15.34 4.04 -21.07
CA LYS A 187 -16.81 3.88 -21.13
C LYS A 187 -17.26 2.58 -21.85
N LEU A 188 -16.38 1.59 -21.96
CA LEU A 188 -16.69 0.31 -22.61
C LEU A 188 -17.55 -0.53 -21.67
N ARG A 189 -18.67 -1.05 -22.17
CA ARG A 189 -19.56 -1.95 -21.42
C ARG A 189 -19.09 -3.40 -21.44
N THR A 190 -18.43 -3.79 -22.53
CA THR A 190 -17.88 -5.13 -22.76
C THR A 190 -16.49 -5.01 -23.38
N LEU A 191 -15.62 -5.98 -23.11
CA LEU A 191 -14.28 -6.07 -23.67
C LEU A 191 -13.95 -7.56 -23.91
N ASP A 192 -13.69 -7.93 -25.17
CA ASP A 192 -13.34 -9.30 -25.58
C ASP A 192 -11.82 -9.46 -25.64
N PHE A 193 -11.26 -10.21 -24.68
CA PHE A 193 -9.82 -10.48 -24.61
C PHE A 193 -9.38 -11.70 -25.43
N GLY A 194 -10.29 -12.38 -26.15
CA GLY A 194 -9.95 -13.43 -27.11
C GLY A 194 -8.96 -13.00 -28.19
N LEU A 195 -8.85 -11.68 -28.39
CA LEU A 195 -7.93 -11.03 -29.30
C LEU A 195 -6.53 -10.83 -28.71
N THR A 196 -6.32 -10.96 -27.40
CA THR A 196 -5.04 -10.72 -26.70
C THR A 196 -4.57 -11.94 -25.89
N PRO A 197 -4.24 -13.08 -26.53
CA PRO A 197 -3.97 -14.34 -25.84
C PRO A 197 -2.67 -14.36 -25.01
N ASN A 198 -1.76 -13.41 -25.26
CA ASN A 198 -0.46 -13.32 -24.59
C ASN A 198 -0.41 -12.24 -23.50
N LEU A 199 -1.58 -11.74 -23.09
CA LEU A 199 -1.67 -10.73 -22.04
C LEU A 199 -1.22 -11.32 -20.69
N GLU A 200 -0.30 -10.63 -20.04
CA GLU A 200 0.27 -11.00 -18.73
C GLU A 200 -0.24 -10.08 -17.62
N ASN A 201 -0.44 -8.80 -17.94
CA ASN A 201 -0.87 -7.77 -17.01
C ASN A 201 -2.10 -7.03 -17.55
N LEU A 202 -3.15 -6.97 -16.74
CA LEU A 202 -4.37 -6.23 -17.05
C LEU A 202 -4.72 -5.29 -15.89
N ILE A 203 -4.83 -4.00 -16.20
CA ILE A 203 -5.28 -2.96 -15.28
C ILE A 203 -6.49 -2.27 -15.89
N LEU A 204 -7.59 -2.24 -15.14
CA LEU A 204 -8.83 -1.59 -15.50
C LEU A 204 -9.18 -0.61 -14.38
N GLU A 205 -9.14 0.70 -14.63
CA GLU A 205 -9.48 1.73 -13.65
C GLU A 205 -10.64 2.58 -14.17
N ASP A 206 -11.59 2.93 -13.30
CA ASP A 206 -12.73 3.81 -13.62
C ASP A 206 -13.50 3.36 -14.88
N CYS A 207 -13.65 2.05 -15.11
CA CYS A 207 -14.30 1.51 -16.31
C CYS A 207 -15.78 1.17 -16.06
N ASP A 208 -16.67 1.54 -16.99
CA ASP A 208 -18.12 1.25 -16.94
C ASP A 208 -18.47 -0.22 -17.29
N LEU A 209 -17.51 -1.13 -17.15
CA LEU A 209 -17.65 -2.55 -17.49
C LEU A 209 -18.68 -3.21 -16.58
N VAL A 210 -19.63 -3.92 -17.21
CA VAL A 210 -20.66 -4.70 -16.51
C VAL A 210 -20.30 -6.19 -16.51
N GLU A 211 -19.63 -6.64 -17.57
CA GLU A 211 -19.17 -8.01 -17.75
C GLU A 211 -17.75 -8.02 -18.32
N LEU A 212 -16.92 -8.94 -17.84
CA LEU A 212 -15.55 -9.14 -18.28
C LEU A 212 -15.44 -10.48 -19.02
N GLN A 213 -15.45 -10.44 -20.36
CA GLN A 213 -15.41 -11.64 -21.19
C GLN A 213 -13.97 -12.11 -21.41
N MET A 214 -13.58 -13.12 -20.65
CA MET A 214 -12.29 -13.79 -20.82
C MET A 214 -12.42 -14.96 -21.79
N PRO A 215 -11.50 -15.13 -22.76
CA PRO A 215 -11.49 -16.30 -23.63
C PRO A 215 -11.24 -17.60 -22.85
N ASP A 216 -11.44 -18.73 -23.53
CA ASP A 216 -11.22 -20.06 -22.96
C ASP A 216 -9.76 -20.23 -22.48
N ARG A 217 -9.56 -20.09 -21.16
CA ARG A 217 -8.30 -20.23 -20.41
C ARG A 217 -7.21 -19.23 -20.84
N CYS A 218 -7.28 -18.01 -20.31
CA CYS A 218 -6.23 -16.98 -20.31
C CYS A 218 -5.00 -17.41 -19.47
N ARG A 219 -4.17 -18.30 -20.01
CA ARG A 219 -3.04 -18.90 -19.28
C ARG A 219 -1.85 -17.96 -19.05
N ASN A 220 -1.74 -16.86 -19.77
CA ASN A 220 -0.59 -15.96 -19.61
C ASN A 220 -0.84 -14.86 -18.58
N LEU A 221 -2.10 -14.63 -18.19
CA LEU A 221 -2.44 -13.57 -17.26
C LEU A 221 -1.96 -13.94 -15.86
N THR A 222 -1.06 -13.12 -15.31
CA THR A 222 -0.46 -13.28 -13.98
C THR A 222 -0.90 -12.18 -13.03
N PHE A 223 -1.24 -11.00 -13.56
CA PHE A 223 -1.67 -9.84 -12.79
C PHE A 223 -3.00 -9.28 -13.34
N LEU A 224 -3.98 -9.11 -12.44
CA LEU A 224 -5.26 -8.48 -12.73
C LEU A 224 -5.58 -7.46 -11.63
N SER A 225 -5.73 -6.20 -12.03
CA SER A 225 -6.24 -5.14 -11.15
C SER A 225 -7.49 -4.50 -11.76
N ILE A 226 -8.57 -4.44 -10.99
CA ILE A 226 -9.82 -3.80 -11.36
C ILE A 226 -10.17 -2.78 -10.28
N ILE A 227 -10.27 -1.52 -10.65
CA ILE A 227 -10.49 -0.40 -9.74
C ILE A 227 -11.72 0.36 -10.23
N ASN A 228 -12.68 0.58 -9.33
CA ASN A 228 -13.87 1.39 -9.57
C ASN A 228 -14.63 0.98 -10.85
N SER A 229 -15.19 -0.22 -10.86
CA SER A 229 -15.96 -0.74 -11.99
C SER A 229 -17.34 -1.26 -11.56
N ASN A 230 -18.27 -1.37 -12.52
CA ASN A 230 -19.66 -1.80 -12.31
C ASN A 230 -19.84 -3.31 -12.50
N LEU A 231 -18.75 -4.09 -12.38
CA LEU A 231 -18.79 -5.55 -12.53
C LEU A 231 -19.67 -6.18 -11.46
N ARG A 232 -20.52 -7.11 -11.88
CA ARG A 232 -21.39 -7.89 -10.97
C ARG A 232 -20.81 -9.25 -10.62
N THR A 233 -20.12 -9.86 -11.58
CA THR A 233 -19.49 -11.16 -11.43
C THR A 233 -18.07 -11.15 -11.98
N LEU A 234 -17.20 -11.99 -11.43
CA LEU A 234 -15.84 -12.22 -11.92
C LEU A 234 -15.52 -13.72 -11.85
N ASP A 235 -15.16 -14.33 -12.98
CA ASP A 235 -14.83 -15.75 -13.07
C ASP A 235 -13.31 -15.97 -13.16
N LEU A 236 -12.71 -16.38 -12.04
CA LEU A 236 -11.29 -16.71 -11.96
C LEU A 236 -10.95 -18.06 -12.60
N GLY A 237 -11.94 -18.92 -12.87
CA GLY A 237 -11.80 -20.19 -13.58
C GLY A 237 -11.24 -20.05 -14.99
N ARG A 238 -11.40 -18.86 -15.59
CA ARG A 238 -10.85 -18.54 -16.91
C ARG A 238 -9.39 -18.09 -16.88
N ILE A 239 -8.82 -17.81 -15.72
CA ILE A 239 -7.45 -17.26 -15.53
C ILE A 239 -6.63 -18.10 -14.54
N PRO A 240 -6.35 -19.39 -14.86
CA PRO A 240 -5.82 -20.35 -13.88
C PRO A 240 -4.38 -20.05 -13.40
N ASN A 241 -3.62 -19.26 -14.15
CA ASN A 241 -2.24 -18.89 -13.81
C ASN A 241 -2.14 -17.52 -13.12
N LEU A 242 -3.27 -16.92 -12.73
CA LEU A 242 -3.27 -15.65 -12.03
C LEU A 242 -2.50 -15.77 -10.70
N GLU A 243 -1.54 -14.88 -10.48
CA GLU A 243 -0.73 -14.83 -9.26
C GLU A 243 -1.17 -13.68 -8.35
N TYR A 244 -1.65 -12.58 -8.93
CA TYR A 244 -2.04 -11.36 -8.21
C TYR A 244 -3.43 -10.89 -8.68
N LEU A 245 -4.37 -10.84 -7.74
CA LEU A 245 -5.69 -10.26 -7.96
C LEU A 245 -5.91 -9.07 -7.03
N SER A 246 -6.33 -7.97 -7.63
CA SER A 246 -6.66 -6.72 -6.97
C SER A 246 -8.01 -6.23 -7.46
N VAL A 247 -9.01 -6.11 -6.59
CA VAL A 247 -10.34 -5.57 -6.92
C VAL A 247 -10.72 -4.52 -5.91
N PHE A 248 -10.75 -3.25 -6.33
CA PHE A 248 -11.03 -2.11 -5.48
C PHE A 248 -12.31 -1.41 -5.90
N HIS A 249 -13.17 -1.09 -4.93
CA HIS A 249 -14.34 -0.24 -5.12
C HIS A 249 -15.30 -0.69 -6.23
N CYS A 250 -15.33 -2.00 -6.52
CA CYS A 250 -16.31 -2.60 -7.42
C CYS A 250 -17.59 -2.90 -6.62
N ASN A 251 -18.34 -1.83 -6.34
CA ASN A 251 -19.44 -1.85 -5.37
C ASN A 251 -20.62 -2.71 -5.80
N ASP A 252 -20.70 -3.18 -7.04
CA ASP A 252 -21.77 -4.06 -7.52
C ASP A 252 -21.36 -5.52 -7.66
N LEU A 253 -20.11 -5.85 -7.32
CA LEU A 253 -19.61 -7.22 -7.39
C LEU A 253 -20.22 -8.05 -6.25
N GLU A 254 -21.12 -8.95 -6.62
CA GLU A 254 -21.86 -9.83 -5.71
C GLU A 254 -21.31 -11.26 -5.71
N GLU A 255 -20.71 -11.69 -6.83
CA GLU A 255 -20.20 -13.05 -6.99
C GLU A 255 -18.76 -13.06 -7.52
N LEU A 256 -17.89 -13.82 -6.84
CA LEU A 256 -16.55 -14.15 -7.29
C LEU A 256 -16.50 -15.66 -7.52
N HIS A 257 -16.54 -16.09 -8.77
CA HIS A 257 -16.48 -17.51 -9.10
C HIS A 257 -15.03 -17.98 -9.08
N MET A 258 -14.75 -18.89 -8.18
CA MET A 258 -13.46 -19.56 -8.09
C MET A 258 -13.42 -20.78 -9.00
N ALA A 259 -12.24 -21.13 -9.49
CA ALA A 259 -12.04 -22.29 -10.34
C ALA A 259 -12.25 -23.60 -9.58
N TYR A 260 -12.65 -24.67 -10.28
CA TYR A 260 -12.60 -26.04 -9.73
C TYR A 260 -11.16 -26.61 -9.68
N GLU A 261 -10.23 -26.01 -10.42
CA GLU A 261 -8.80 -26.37 -10.44
C GLU A 261 -8.01 -25.40 -9.53
N TYR A 262 -6.90 -25.87 -8.95
CA TYR A 262 -6.06 -25.01 -8.10
C TYR A 262 -5.48 -23.81 -8.87
N LEU A 263 -5.74 -22.61 -8.33
CA LEU A 263 -5.18 -21.35 -8.79
C LEU A 263 -3.73 -21.19 -8.30
N LYS A 264 -2.93 -20.44 -9.08
CA LYS A 264 -1.58 -20.01 -8.68
C LYS A 264 -1.58 -18.72 -7.85
N LEU A 265 -2.73 -18.33 -7.32
CA LEU A 265 -2.93 -17.06 -6.65
C LEU A 265 -2.05 -16.97 -5.41
N ARG A 266 -1.14 -15.98 -5.39
CA ARG A 266 -0.25 -15.65 -4.28
C ARG A 266 -0.77 -14.50 -3.45
N SER A 267 -1.45 -13.54 -4.07
CA SER A 267 -1.98 -12.36 -3.37
C SER A 267 -3.40 -12.04 -3.83
N LEU A 268 -4.30 -11.92 -2.86
CA LEU A 268 -5.68 -11.53 -3.07
C LEU A 268 -5.99 -10.25 -2.31
N HIS A 269 -6.36 -9.19 -3.02
CA HIS A 269 -6.78 -7.92 -2.43
C HIS A 269 -8.16 -7.55 -2.93
N LEU A 270 -9.14 -7.57 -2.02
CA LEU A 270 -10.52 -7.18 -2.28
C LEU A 270 -10.86 -5.99 -1.37
N THR A 271 -11.32 -4.89 -1.95
CA THR A 271 -11.73 -3.71 -1.20
C THR A 271 -13.10 -3.20 -1.62
N GLY A 272 -14.01 -3.03 -0.66
CA GLY A 272 -15.30 -2.38 -0.90
C GLY A 272 -16.24 -3.16 -1.81
N LEU A 273 -16.31 -4.48 -1.64
CA LEU A 273 -17.18 -5.36 -2.44
C LEU A 273 -18.47 -5.74 -1.69
N LYS A 274 -19.50 -6.16 -2.43
CA LYS A 274 -20.79 -6.63 -1.88
C LYS A 274 -20.86 -8.15 -1.67
N LEU A 275 -19.75 -8.86 -1.84
CA LEU A 275 -19.65 -10.30 -1.59
C LEU A 275 -20.22 -10.67 -0.21
N ARG A 276 -21.03 -11.72 -0.17
CA ARG A 276 -21.56 -12.32 1.07
C ARG A 276 -20.72 -13.47 1.58
N THR A 277 -20.17 -14.25 0.65
CA THR A 277 -19.31 -15.40 0.93
C THR A 277 -18.03 -15.28 0.11
N LEU A 278 -16.95 -15.85 0.63
CA LEU A 278 -15.68 -15.99 -0.08
C LEU A 278 -15.12 -17.39 0.17
N ASP A 279 -14.92 -18.14 -0.90
CA ASP A 279 -14.30 -19.46 -0.85
C ASP A 279 -12.86 -19.38 -1.36
N LEU A 280 -11.90 -19.78 -0.54
CA LEU A 280 -10.47 -19.80 -0.87
C LEU A 280 -9.92 -21.21 -1.03
N GLU A 281 -10.76 -22.25 -0.98
CA GLU A 281 -10.33 -23.65 -1.18
C GLU A 281 -9.54 -23.87 -2.49
N PRO A 282 -9.89 -23.23 -3.61
CA PRO A 282 -9.12 -23.37 -4.85
C PRO A 282 -7.75 -22.65 -4.85
N SER A 283 -7.34 -21.98 -3.77
CA SER A 283 -6.13 -21.13 -3.71
C SER A 283 -5.12 -21.54 -2.62
N PRO A 284 -4.59 -22.78 -2.64
CA PRO A 284 -3.68 -23.27 -1.59
C PRO A 284 -2.32 -22.53 -1.55
N ASN A 285 -1.97 -21.83 -2.64
CA ASN A 285 -0.72 -21.07 -2.76
C ASN A 285 -0.87 -19.60 -2.32
N LEU A 286 -1.95 -19.24 -1.63
CA LEU A 286 -2.15 -17.87 -1.19
C LEU A 286 -1.14 -17.51 -0.10
N GLU A 287 -0.36 -16.44 -0.31
CA GLU A 287 0.63 -15.92 0.63
C GLU A 287 0.09 -14.73 1.42
N ARG A 288 -0.75 -13.90 0.79
CA ARG A 288 -1.31 -12.67 1.38
C ARG A 288 -2.78 -12.50 1.03
N LEU A 289 -3.59 -12.18 2.05
CA LEU A 289 -5.01 -11.90 1.94
C LEU A 289 -5.34 -10.51 2.51
N TYR A 290 -5.96 -9.66 1.70
CA TYR A 290 -6.47 -8.34 2.10
C TYR A 290 -7.97 -8.26 1.76
N LEU A 291 -8.81 -8.11 2.78
CA LEU A 291 -10.26 -7.97 2.66
C LEU A 291 -10.70 -6.67 3.33
N LEU A 292 -10.57 -5.54 2.63
CA LEU A 292 -10.78 -4.22 3.23
C LEU A 292 -12.17 -3.66 2.93
N LYS A 293 -12.87 -3.10 3.92
CA LYS A 293 -14.20 -2.50 3.74
C LYS A 293 -15.23 -3.46 3.08
N CYS A 294 -15.05 -4.78 3.20
CA CYS A 294 -15.96 -5.80 2.69
C CYS A 294 -17.15 -6.00 3.66
N ASN A 295 -17.97 -4.97 3.78
CA ASN A 295 -18.98 -4.85 4.84
C ASN A 295 -20.18 -5.81 4.71
N ASN A 296 -20.33 -6.49 3.58
CA ASN A 296 -21.38 -7.49 3.37
C ASN A 296 -20.90 -8.94 3.56
N LEU A 297 -19.60 -9.15 3.75
CA LEU A 297 -19.02 -10.47 3.87
C LEU A 297 -19.41 -11.08 5.22
N GLU A 298 -20.14 -12.20 5.17
CA GLU A 298 -20.68 -12.91 6.33
C GLU A 298 -19.83 -14.15 6.66
N GLU A 299 -19.30 -14.82 5.64
CA GLU A 299 -18.56 -16.08 5.75
C GLU A 299 -17.32 -16.10 4.86
N ILE A 300 -16.23 -16.67 5.37
CA ILE A 300 -14.99 -16.92 4.63
C ILE A 300 -14.61 -18.38 4.86
N TYR A 301 -14.43 -19.12 3.77
CA TYR A 301 -13.98 -20.50 3.79
C TYR A 301 -12.49 -20.52 3.43
N ILE A 302 -11.64 -20.73 4.43
CA ILE A 302 -10.19 -20.90 4.26
C ILE A 302 -9.87 -22.35 4.61
N THR A 303 -9.54 -23.16 3.60
CA THR A 303 -8.98 -24.51 3.79
C THR A 303 -7.47 -24.48 3.51
N GLU A 304 -6.79 -25.64 3.58
CA GLU A 304 -5.33 -25.83 3.51
C GLU A 304 -4.54 -24.74 2.74
N CYS A 305 -4.19 -23.66 3.43
CA CYS A 305 -3.36 -22.56 2.92
C CYS A 305 -2.00 -22.58 3.64
N PRO A 306 -1.14 -23.58 3.34
CA PRO A 306 0.08 -23.82 4.11
C PRO A 306 1.08 -22.68 3.99
N ILE A 307 1.00 -21.82 2.98
CA ILE A 307 1.95 -20.73 2.77
C ILE A 307 1.39 -19.33 3.07
N LEU A 308 0.17 -19.24 3.59
CA LEU A 308 -0.45 -17.97 3.94
C LEU A 308 0.24 -17.37 5.17
N THR A 309 0.88 -16.21 4.97
CA THR A 309 1.71 -15.52 5.97
C THR A 309 1.04 -14.27 6.52
N PHE A 310 0.21 -13.61 5.72
CA PHE A 310 -0.38 -12.33 6.06
C PHE A 310 -1.89 -12.32 5.79
N ILE A 311 -2.68 -11.91 6.78
CA ILE A 311 -4.13 -11.70 6.66
C ILE A 311 -4.47 -10.33 7.23
N ASN A 312 -5.14 -9.48 6.43
CA ASN A 312 -5.74 -8.23 6.89
C ASN A 312 -7.22 -8.19 6.50
N ILE A 313 -8.10 -8.18 7.50
CA ILE A 313 -9.54 -8.25 7.34
C ILE A 313 -10.20 -7.02 7.98
N GLN A 314 -11.03 -6.36 7.19
CA GLN A 314 -11.91 -5.28 7.60
C GLN A 314 -13.33 -5.55 7.08
N CYS A 315 -14.06 -6.43 7.79
CA CYS A 315 -15.38 -6.94 7.39
C CYS A 315 -16.39 -6.81 8.54
N SER A 316 -17.32 -5.87 8.46
CA SER A 316 -18.22 -5.56 9.58
C SER A 316 -19.29 -6.63 9.88
N LYS A 317 -19.65 -7.50 8.92
CA LYS A 317 -20.65 -8.56 9.11
C LYS A 317 -20.08 -9.97 9.31
N LEU A 318 -18.77 -10.13 9.25
CA LEU A 318 -18.12 -11.43 9.42
C LEU A 318 -18.35 -11.92 10.85
N ARG A 319 -18.95 -13.10 11.01
CA ARG A 319 -19.31 -13.66 12.34
C ARG A 319 -18.29 -14.65 12.86
N THR A 320 -17.71 -15.43 11.97
CA THR A 320 -16.78 -16.51 12.29
C THR A 320 -15.61 -16.47 11.33
N LEU A 321 -14.40 -16.68 11.85
CA LEU A 321 -13.20 -16.86 11.06
C LEU A 321 -12.44 -18.08 11.58
N ASP A 322 -12.29 -19.08 10.74
CA ASP A 322 -11.51 -20.28 11.06
C ASP A 322 -10.19 -20.25 10.29
N LEU A 323 -9.08 -20.17 11.04
CA LEU A 323 -7.72 -20.19 10.56
C LEU A 323 -6.97 -21.44 11.03
N SER A 324 -7.67 -22.45 11.57
CA SER A 324 -7.06 -23.65 12.15
C SER A 324 -6.11 -24.38 11.19
N LEU A 325 -6.35 -24.29 9.87
CA LEU A 325 -5.56 -24.89 8.80
C LEU A 325 -4.53 -23.92 8.16
N VAL A 326 -4.15 -22.84 8.87
CA VAL A 326 -3.17 -21.83 8.41
C VAL A 326 -1.94 -21.80 9.33
N PRO A 327 -1.06 -22.82 9.28
CA PRO A 327 0.00 -23.02 10.28
C PRO A 327 1.14 -21.99 10.21
N ASN A 328 1.33 -21.33 9.06
CA ASN A 328 2.47 -20.43 8.81
C ASN A 328 2.12 -18.95 8.89
N LEU A 329 0.97 -18.60 9.45
CA LEU A 329 0.55 -17.22 9.64
C LEU A 329 1.58 -16.46 10.48
N SER A 330 2.09 -15.34 9.95
CA SER A 330 3.03 -14.45 10.63
C SER A 330 2.38 -13.18 11.14
N GLU A 331 1.37 -12.67 10.42
CA GLU A 331 0.69 -11.43 10.76
C GLU A 331 -0.82 -11.55 10.52
N LEU A 332 -1.60 -11.20 11.53
CA LEU A 332 -3.05 -11.15 11.48
C LEU A 332 -3.55 -9.78 11.95
N CYS A 333 -4.22 -9.08 11.06
CA CYS A 333 -4.83 -7.77 11.31
C CYS A 333 -6.34 -7.88 11.09
N ILE A 334 -7.13 -7.60 12.14
CA ILE A 334 -8.59 -7.64 12.11
C ILE A 334 -9.11 -6.29 12.60
N SER A 335 -9.61 -5.47 11.68
CA SER A 335 -10.12 -4.12 11.99
C SER A 335 -11.61 -4.00 11.68
N GLU A 336 -12.36 -3.18 12.44
CA GLU A 336 -13.79 -2.88 12.21
C GLU A 336 -14.71 -4.12 12.10
N CYS A 337 -14.29 -5.28 12.63
CA CYS A 337 -15.03 -6.54 12.56
C CYS A 337 -16.07 -6.61 13.69
N LYS A 338 -17.12 -5.80 13.57
CA LYS A 338 -18.11 -5.56 14.62
C LYS A 338 -19.09 -6.71 14.88
N ALA A 339 -19.13 -7.71 14.00
CA ALA A 339 -19.99 -8.90 14.15
C ALA A 339 -19.20 -10.16 14.51
N LEU A 340 -17.87 -10.09 14.59
CA LEU A 340 -17.01 -11.25 14.78
C LEU A 340 -17.14 -11.76 16.21
N VAL A 341 -17.62 -12.99 16.35
CA VAL A 341 -17.84 -13.65 17.65
C VAL A 341 -16.81 -14.75 17.87
N ASN A 342 -16.52 -15.55 16.83
CA ASN A 342 -15.62 -16.69 16.93
C ASN A 342 -14.42 -16.51 16.01
N LEU A 343 -13.23 -16.60 16.58
CA LEU A 343 -11.98 -16.71 15.86
C LEU A 343 -11.27 -17.99 16.30
N HIS A 344 -10.99 -18.88 15.35
CA HIS A 344 -10.22 -20.10 15.59
C HIS A 344 -8.83 -19.95 15.00
N LEU A 345 -7.83 -19.79 15.85
CA LEU A 345 -6.42 -19.81 15.44
C LEU A 345 -5.90 -21.26 15.43
N PRO A 346 -4.84 -21.55 14.65
CA PRO A 346 -4.13 -22.82 14.76
C PRO A 346 -3.69 -23.10 16.20
N HIS A 347 -3.74 -24.37 16.61
CA HIS A 347 -3.29 -24.77 17.96
C HIS A 347 -1.83 -24.38 18.27
N ARG A 348 -0.99 -24.30 17.22
CA ARG A 348 0.42 -23.90 17.31
C ARG A 348 0.75 -22.88 16.22
N CYS A 349 0.72 -21.59 16.55
CA CYS A 349 1.14 -20.53 15.62
C CYS A 349 2.60 -20.15 15.87
N LEU A 350 3.52 -21.02 15.45
CA LEU A 350 4.96 -20.82 15.71
C LEU A 350 5.54 -19.63 14.95
N ASN A 351 4.92 -19.19 13.86
CA ASN A 351 5.40 -18.09 13.04
C ASN A 351 4.71 -16.75 13.31
N LEU A 352 3.65 -16.74 14.13
CA LEU A 352 2.87 -15.55 14.41
C LEU A 352 3.70 -14.56 15.23
N ARG A 353 3.98 -13.39 14.65
CA ARG A 353 4.74 -12.29 15.26
C ARG A 353 3.85 -11.13 15.62
N THR A 354 2.85 -10.83 14.80
CA THR A 354 1.98 -9.65 14.99
C THR A 354 0.52 -10.05 14.96
N LEU A 355 -0.21 -9.62 15.99
CA LEU A 355 -1.64 -9.82 16.10
C LEU A 355 -2.31 -8.48 16.46
N ASN A 356 -2.99 -7.89 15.48
CA ASN A 356 -3.65 -6.59 15.62
C ASN A 356 -5.16 -6.74 15.49
N PHE A 357 -5.88 -6.22 16.48
CA PHE A 357 -7.31 -6.02 16.47
C PHE A 357 -7.61 -4.55 16.70
N ASN A 358 -8.40 -3.96 15.81
CA ASN A 358 -8.89 -2.60 15.99
C ASN A 358 -10.41 -2.55 15.87
N ASN A 359 -11.10 -1.95 16.84
CA ASN A 359 -12.55 -1.77 16.80
C ASN A 359 -13.33 -3.08 16.55
N SER A 360 -12.91 -4.16 17.22
CA SER A 360 -13.52 -5.49 17.16
C SER A 360 -14.48 -5.72 18.34
N LYS A 361 -15.54 -6.51 18.12
CA LYS A 361 -16.49 -6.93 19.17
C LYS A 361 -16.20 -8.31 19.77
N LEU A 362 -15.01 -8.84 19.53
CA LEU A 362 -14.57 -10.10 20.13
C LEU A 362 -14.62 -9.99 21.66
N ARG A 363 -15.32 -10.91 22.31
CA ARG A 363 -15.43 -10.99 23.77
C ARG A 363 -14.35 -11.85 24.40
N ILE A 364 -14.01 -12.95 23.74
CA ILE A 364 -13.03 -13.93 24.22
C ILE A 364 -12.06 -14.19 23.07
N LEU A 365 -10.76 -14.18 23.39
CA LEU A 365 -9.73 -14.61 22.45
C LEU A 365 -8.83 -15.66 23.07
N HIS A 366 -8.74 -16.81 22.41
CA HIS A 366 -7.77 -17.86 22.71
C HIS A 366 -6.64 -17.79 21.68
N VAL A 367 -5.47 -17.32 22.11
CA VAL A 367 -4.31 -17.16 21.19
C VAL A 367 -3.53 -18.48 21.04
N GLY A 368 -3.69 -19.44 21.95
CA GLY A 368 -3.05 -20.76 21.87
C GLY A 368 -1.55 -20.72 22.20
N LEU A 369 -0.76 -21.65 21.64
CA LEU A 369 0.70 -21.69 21.79
C LEU A 369 1.36 -20.80 20.72
N THR A 370 1.72 -19.57 21.10
CA THR A 370 2.34 -18.55 20.22
C THR A 370 3.62 -17.98 20.83
N PRO A 371 4.69 -18.80 20.91
CA PRO A 371 5.93 -18.43 21.62
C PRO A 371 6.69 -17.26 20.96
N ASN A 372 6.48 -17.04 19.67
CA ASN A 372 7.19 -16.03 18.87
C ASN A 372 6.39 -14.74 18.64
N LEU A 373 5.28 -14.56 19.36
CA LEU A 373 4.49 -13.33 19.28
C LEU A 373 5.31 -12.15 19.82
N GLU A 374 5.47 -11.11 19.01
CA GLU A 374 6.25 -9.90 19.30
C GLU A 374 5.35 -8.70 19.59
N GLU A 375 4.22 -8.59 18.89
CA GLU A 375 3.29 -7.47 19.00
C GLU A 375 1.84 -7.95 19.11
N LEU A 376 1.16 -7.45 20.14
CA LEU A 376 -0.25 -7.69 20.40
C LEU A 376 -0.96 -6.34 20.60
N ASP A 377 -1.87 -6.01 19.69
CA ASP A 377 -2.56 -4.72 19.69
C ASP A 377 -4.08 -4.92 19.65
N PHE A 378 -4.80 -4.35 20.61
CA PHE A 378 -6.26 -4.40 20.77
C PHE A 378 -6.85 -2.99 20.86
N GLU A 379 -6.46 -2.09 19.97
CA GLU A 379 -6.98 -0.74 19.95
C GLU A 379 -8.52 -0.71 19.85
N ASN A 380 -9.20 0.07 20.70
CA ASN A 380 -10.65 0.27 20.65
C ASN A 380 -11.48 -1.03 20.74
N CYS A 381 -10.97 -2.09 21.38
CA CYS A 381 -11.67 -3.36 21.54
C CYS A 381 -12.52 -3.39 22.83
N TYR A 382 -13.58 -2.57 22.86
CA TYR A 382 -14.40 -2.32 24.05
C TYR A 382 -15.13 -3.53 24.63
N ASP A 383 -15.32 -4.60 23.85
CA ASP A 383 -16.09 -5.78 24.28
C ASP A 383 -15.22 -6.95 24.74
N LEU A 384 -13.88 -6.83 24.64
CA LEU A 384 -12.97 -7.88 25.04
C LEU A 384 -12.97 -8.06 26.57
N GLU A 385 -13.51 -9.20 27.02
CA GLU A 385 -13.67 -9.57 28.42
C GLU A 385 -12.56 -10.51 28.89
N GLU A 386 -12.09 -11.40 28.00
CA GLU A 386 -11.12 -12.44 28.33
C GLU A 386 -10.07 -12.62 27.22
N LEU A 387 -8.81 -12.66 27.64
CA LEU A 387 -7.65 -12.95 26.79
C LEU A 387 -6.89 -14.14 27.38
N CYS A 388 -6.94 -15.28 26.69
CA CYS A 388 -6.29 -16.52 27.10
C CYS A 388 -4.94 -16.69 26.39
N LEU A 389 -3.85 -16.41 27.11
CA LEU A 389 -2.47 -16.71 26.72
C LEU A 389 -2.03 -17.99 27.46
N ILE A 390 -1.73 -19.07 26.75
CA ILE A 390 -1.46 -20.40 27.36
C ILE A 390 0.04 -20.59 27.67
N ASP A 391 0.92 -19.87 26.98
CA ASP A 391 2.37 -19.89 27.18
C ASP A 391 2.91 -18.53 27.65
N GLN A 392 4.08 -18.54 28.27
CA GLN A 392 4.89 -17.32 28.42
C GLN A 392 5.26 -16.84 27.01
N CYS A 393 4.57 -15.81 26.50
CA CYS A 393 4.94 -15.07 25.29
C CYS A 393 6.26 -14.32 25.52
N LYS A 394 7.37 -15.07 25.60
CA LYS A 394 8.71 -14.57 25.95
C LYS A 394 9.20 -13.52 24.96
N ASN A 395 8.76 -13.57 23.72
CA ASN A 395 9.18 -12.62 22.69
C ASN A 395 8.30 -11.38 22.60
N LEU A 396 7.26 -11.24 23.45
CA LEU A 396 6.34 -10.11 23.36
C LEU A 396 7.06 -8.81 23.78
N VAL A 397 7.16 -7.88 22.83
CA VAL A 397 7.81 -6.58 22.99
C VAL A 397 6.79 -5.46 23.17
N SER A 398 5.64 -5.56 22.49
CA SER A 398 4.60 -4.53 22.48
C SER A 398 3.24 -5.14 22.83
N LEU A 399 2.60 -4.59 23.85
CA LEU A 399 1.23 -4.92 24.25
C LEU A 399 0.40 -3.64 24.32
N ASN A 400 -0.64 -3.55 23.48
CA ASN A 400 -1.65 -2.51 23.55
C ASN A 400 -3.02 -3.14 23.79
N ILE A 401 -3.66 -2.79 24.90
CA ILE A 401 -5.03 -3.21 25.23
C ILE A 401 -5.91 -2.01 25.57
N CYS A 402 -5.62 -0.85 24.96
CA CYS A 402 -6.34 0.38 25.25
C CYS A 402 -7.86 0.23 25.04
N GLN A 403 -8.62 0.91 25.89
CA GLN A 403 -10.08 0.94 25.84
C GLN A 403 -10.76 -0.43 25.94
N SER A 404 -10.09 -1.44 26.51
CA SER A 404 -10.67 -2.79 26.69
C SER A 404 -11.45 -2.94 28.00
N LYS A 405 -12.37 -3.93 28.04
CA LYS A 405 -13.06 -4.37 29.27
C LYS A 405 -12.26 -5.40 30.07
N LEU A 406 -11.05 -5.74 29.63
CA LEU A 406 -10.22 -6.76 30.25
C LEU A 406 -9.99 -6.41 31.71
N ARG A 407 -10.34 -7.36 32.59
CA ARG A 407 -9.91 -7.33 33.99
C ARG A 407 -8.54 -7.99 34.06
N THR A 408 -7.53 -7.40 33.42
CA THR A 408 -6.19 -7.98 33.38
C THR A 408 -5.62 -8.01 34.79
N ARG A 409 -5.66 -9.18 35.43
CA ARG A 409 -5.10 -9.37 36.77
C ARG A 409 -3.65 -9.81 36.76
N ASP A 410 -3.10 -10.33 35.64
CA ASP A 410 -1.75 -10.90 35.62
C ASP A 410 -1.05 -10.72 34.27
N LEU A 411 0.10 -10.04 34.26
CA LEU A 411 1.00 -9.88 33.10
C LEU A 411 2.11 -10.96 33.06
N GLY A 412 2.08 -11.94 33.96
CA GLY A 412 3.19 -12.88 34.22
C GLY A 412 3.67 -13.78 33.10
N LEU A 413 3.13 -13.61 31.90
CA LEU A 413 3.46 -14.35 30.70
C LEU A 413 4.40 -13.56 29.75
N THR A 414 4.83 -12.34 30.11
CA THR A 414 5.41 -11.39 29.14
C THR A 414 6.74 -10.73 29.60
N PRO A 415 7.82 -11.51 29.82
CA PRO A 415 9.06 -11.03 30.46
C PRO A 415 9.86 -9.94 29.72
N ASN A 416 9.62 -9.75 28.42
CA ASN A 416 10.43 -8.85 27.57
C ASN A 416 9.65 -7.66 27.03
N ILE A 417 8.53 -7.30 27.65
CA ILE A 417 7.73 -6.15 27.24
C ILE A 417 8.58 -4.87 27.33
N LYS A 418 8.58 -4.10 26.24
CA LYS A 418 9.17 -2.75 26.15
C LYS A 418 8.10 -1.67 26.05
N LYS A 419 6.95 -1.96 25.47
CA LYS A 419 5.84 -1.01 25.31
C LYS A 419 4.56 -1.64 25.85
N LEU A 420 3.94 -0.96 26.82
CA LEU A 420 2.67 -1.34 27.42
C LEU A 420 1.68 -0.17 27.35
N VAL A 421 0.59 -0.33 26.62
CA VAL A 421 -0.45 0.69 26.44
C VAL A 421 -1.76 0.18 27.01
N LEU A 422 -2.21 0.83 28.07
CA LEU A 422 -3.42 0.53 28.85
C LEU A 422 -4.39 1.72 28.86
N LYS A 423 -4.19 2.71 27.98
CA LYS A 423 -4.99 3.93 27.92
C LYS A 423 -6.50 3.63 27.93
N ASP A 424 -7.26 4.42 28.70
CA ASP A 424 -8.73 4.39 28.83
C ASP A 424 -9.31 3.01 29.23
N CYS A 425 -8.54 2.15 29.90
CA CYS A 425 -9.04 0.90 30.47
C CYS A 425 -9.85 1.15 31.76
N HIS A 426 -11.09 1.63 31.63
CA HIS A 426 -11.90 2.06 32.77
C HIS A 426 -12.27 0.94 33.78
N ASN A 427 -12.17 -0.33 33.40
CA ASN A 427 -12.44 -1.48 34.28
C ASN A 427 -11.19 -2.06 34.95
N LEU A 428 -10.00 -1.56 34.60
CA LEU A 428 -8.76 -2.02 35.21
C LEU A 428 -8.70 -1.52 36.66
N VAL A 429 -8.62 -2.46 37.62
CA VAL A 429 -8.55 -2.15 39.05
C VAL A 429 -7.16 -2.40 39.62
N GLU A 430 -6.57 -3.53 39.27
CA GLU A 430 -5.26 -3.97 39.76
C GLU A 430 -4.48 -4.59 38.60
N LEU A 431 -3.16 -4.33 38.55
CA LEU A 431 -2.25 -4.98 37.62
C LEU A 431 -1.15 -5.71 38.41
N HIS A 432 -1.10 -7.03 38.26
CA HIS A 432 0.00 -7.85 38.79
C HIS A 432 1.04 -8.10 37.70
N ALA A 433 2.28 -7.74 37.99
CA ALA A 433 3.42 -8.06 37.14
C ALA A 433 4.44 -8.86 37.97
N PRO A 434 4.53 -10.19 37.79
CA PRO A 434 5.51 -10.99 38.53
C PRO A 434 6.95 -10.68 38.09
N MET A 435 7.90 -11.20 38.87
CA MET A 435 9.31 -10.84 38.81
C MET A 435 9.89 -10.85 37.38
N GLY A 436 10.65 -9.81 37.04
CA GLY A 436 11.31 -9.67 35.73
C GLY A 436 10.42 -9.21 34.57
N CYS A 437 9.08 -9.17 34.73
CA CYS A 437 8.15 -8.85 33.64
C CYS A 437 8.34 -7.46 33.02
N LEU A 438 8.73 -6.48 33.85
CA LEU A 438 8.82 -5.08 33.48
C LEU A 438 10.27 -4.58 33.39
N LYS A 439 11.26 -5.47 33.52
CA LYS A 439 12.69 -5.11 33.54
C LYS A 439 13.11 -4.33 32.29
N ASN A 440 12.47 -4.63 31.16
CA ASN A 440 12.77 -4.03 29.85
C ASN A 440 11.79 -2.93 29.42
N LEU A 441 10.87 -2.50 30.31
CA LEU A 441 9.79 -1.57 29.96
C LEU A 441 10.36 -0.16 29.66
N VAL A 442 10.09 0.35 28.45
CA VAL A 442 10.49 1.67 27.98
C VAL A 442 9.30 2.64 27.87
N TYR A 443 8.09 2.13 27.64
CA TYR A 443 6.89 2.95 27.49
C TYR A 443 5.71 2.34 28.24
N LEU A 444 5.08 3.12 29.11
CA LEU A 444 3.86 2.76 29.82
C LEU A 444 2.83 3.89 29.68
N ASP A 445 1.63 3.56 29.23
CA ASP A 445 0.53 4.53 29.13
C ASP A 445 -0.70 4.01 29.89
N LEU A 446 -1.04 4.70 30.97
CA LEU A 446 -2.16 4.39 31.85
C LEU A 446 -3.22 5.52 31.85
N SER A 447 -3.10 6.48 30.93
CA SER A 447 -4.02 7.61 30.84
C SER A 447 -5.48 7.18 30.80
N GLY A 448 -6.40 7.87 31.50
CA GLY A 448 -7.84 7.55 31.47
C GLY A 448 -8.30 6.28 32.21
N CYS A 449 -7.41 5.58 32.94
CA CYS A 449 -7.78 4.42 33.77
C CYS A 449 -8.41 4.81 35.12
N LEU A 450 -9.66 5.29 35.09
CA LEU A 450 -10.32 5.94 36.25
C LEU A 450 -10.54 5.06 37.49
N ARG A 451 -10.53 3.72 37.36
CA ARG A 451 -10.75 2.77 38.48
C ARG A 451 -9.48 2.07 38.94
N PHE A 452 -8.33 2.42 38.36
CA PHE A 452 -7.06 1.82 38.73
C PHE A 452 -6.70 2.20 40.17
N ARG A 453 -6.45 1.20 41.03
CA ARG A 453 -6.19 1.40 42.46
C ARG A 453 -4.79 0.98 42.85
N SER A 454 -4.31 -0.13 42.32
CA SER A 454 -3.03 -0.69 42.76
C SER A 454 -2.22 -1.30 41.63
N PHE A 455 -0.91 -1.09 41.73
CA PHE A 455 0.09 -1.72 40.88
C PHE A 455 1.04 -2.51 41.79
N SER A 456 1.16 -3.82 41.55
CA SER A 456 2.00 -4.71 42.36
C SER A 456 3.07 -5.37 41.51
N PHE A 457 4.32 -5.25 41.94
CA PHE A 457 5.47 -5.92 41.35
C PHE A 457 6.31 -6.57 42.46
N HIS A 458 6.83 -7.76 42.21
CA HIS A 458 7.74 -8.46 43.11
C HIS A 458 9.19 -8.26 42.65
N MET A 459 10.08 -7.85 43.57
CA MET A 459 11.54 -7.84 43.37
C MET A 459 12.15 -8.82 44.37
N GLU A 460 13.00 -9.74 43.92
CA GLU A 460 13.91 -10.50 44.81
C GLU A 460 15.31 -9.91 44.72
N ASP A 461 15.94 -9.76 45.88
CA ASP A 461 17.36 -9.48 46.03
C ASP A 461 18.15 -10.71 45.58
N ASP A 462 18.83 -10.62 44.45
CA ASP A 462 19.96 -11.51 44.12
C ASP A 462 21.15 -11.15 45.03
N THR A 463 21.02 -11.37 46.34
CA THR A 463 22.15 -11.36 47.28
C THR A 463 22.86 -12.73 47.22
N SER A 464 23.52 -12.98 46.08
CA SER A 464 24.69 -13.86 46.07
C SER A 464 25.83 -13.12 45.35
N CYS A 465 26.80 -12.68 46.15
CA CYS A 465 27.93 -11.86 45.78
C CYS A 465 28.65 -12.29 44.49
N SER A 466 28.92 -11.32 43.61
CA SER A 466 30.27 -11.07 43.09
C SER A 466 30.35 -9.66 42.52
N GLU A 467 31.31 -8.89 43.03
CA GLU A 467 31.73 -7.60 42.46
C GLU A 467 32.07 -7.80 40.97
N ASP A 468 31.29 -7.20 40.08
CA ASP A 468 31.79 -6.83 38.77
C ASP A 468 31.16 -5.49 38.38
N GLU A 469 32.02 -4.47 38.30
CA GLU A 469 31.71 -3.15 37.79
C GLU A 469 31.35 -3.25 36.31
N SER A 470 30.07 -3.25 35.98
CA SER A 470 29.61 -2.88 34.64
C SER A 470 28.49 -1.85 34.74
N LEU A 471 28.85 -0.60 34.47
CA LEU A 471 27.95 0.52 34.18
C LEU A 471 27.10 0.16 32.94
N GLU A 472 25.97 -0.50 33.11
CA GLU A 472 24.94 -0.57 32.08
C GLU A 472 24.02 0.66 32.19
N VAL A 473 23.86 1.33 31.06
CA VAL A 473 23.20 2.63 30.89
C VAL A 473 21.70 2.53 31.23
N ASP A 474 21.24 3.37 32.16
CA ASP A 474 19.86 3.50 32.60
C ASP A 474 18.89 3.70 31.41
N PHE A 475 17.94 2.78 31.22
CA PHE A 475 16.84 2.96 30.27
C PHE A 475 15.79 3.90 30.86
N LEU A 476 15.59 5.07 30.24
CA LEU A 476 14.50 5.99 30.59
C LEU A 476 13.15 5.39 30.18
N ALA A 477 12.37 4.91 31.15
CA ALA A 477 10.97 4.54 30.93
C ALA A 477 10.10 5.81 30.84
N VAL A 478 9.38 5.99 29.73
CA VAL A 478 8.37 7.04 29.57
C VAL A 478 7.05 6.52 30.11
N ILE A 479 6.64 7.04 31.27
CA ILE A 479 5.33 6.75 31.86
C ILE A 479 4.41 7.94 31.60
N ARG A 480 3.30 7.72 30.89
CA ARG A 480 2.28 8.74 30.61
C ARG A 480 1.05 8.54 31.50
N PHE A 481 0.68 9.63 32.16
CA PHE A 481 -0.60 9.81 32.82
C PHE A 481 -1.20 11.12 32.32
N THR A 482 -2.40 11.06 31.76
CA THR A 482 -3.24 12.24 31.53
C THR A 482 -4.54 12.04 32.29
N PHE A 483 -4.80 12.98 33.21
CA PHE A 483 -6.04 13.09 33.95
C PHE A 483 -6.90 14.15 33.27
N GLU A 484 -7.74 13.76 32.32
CA GLU A 484 -8.79 14.67 31.85
C GLU A 484 -9.80 14.85 32.98
N SER A 485 -9.83 16.05 33.56
CA SER A 485 -10.86 16.47 34.52
C SER A 485 -12.26 16.27 33.94
N CYS A 486 -13.07 15.50 34.67
CA CYS A 486 -14.43 15.09 34.33
C CYS A 486 -15.36 16.31 34.10
N PRO A 487 -16.11 16.41 32.99
CA PRO A 487 -17.07 17.51 32.77
C PRO A 487 -18.29 17.47 33.71
N PHE A 488 -18.41 16.46 34.58
CA PHE A 488 -19.58 16.23 35.44
C PHE A 488 -19.29 16.23 36.95
N HIS A 489 -18.04 16.42 37.40
CA HIS A 489 -17.70 16.46 38.84
C HIS A 489 -16.61 17.52 39.17
N PRO A 490 -17.00 18.70 39.69
CA PRO A 490 -16.07 19.76 40.13
C PRO A 490 -15.52 19.55 41.56
N GLU A 491 -15.96 18.51 42.27
CA GLU A 491 -15.50 18.21 43.64
C GLU A 491 -14.77 16.87 43.71
N THR A 492 -13.47 17.01 43.93
CA THR A 492 -12.40 16.04 44.07
C THR A 492 -12.68 14.90 45.05
N HIS A 493 -12.59 13.66 44.55
CA HIS A 493 -11.93 12.55 45.23
C HIS A 493 -11.16 11.76 44.17
N LEU A 494 -9.91 12.14 43.94
CA LEU A 494 -8.95 11.31 43.20
C LEU A 494 -8.81 9.97 43.95
N PRO A 495 -8.76 8.82 43.27
CA PRO A 495 -8.50 7.56 43.95
C PRO A 495 -7.14 7.61 44.64
N GLU A 496 -7.09 7.22 45.92
CA GLU A 496 -5.84 6.91 46.62
C GLU A 496 -5.20 5.73 45.88
N TYR A 497 -4.08 5.98 45.19
CA TYR A 497 -3.32 4.92 44.54
C TYR A 497 -2.42 4.24 45.57
N GLU A 498 -2.53 2.91 45.66
CA GLU A 498 -1.71 2.10 46.55
C GLU A 498 -0.65 1.36 45.73
N PHE A 499 0.60 1.86 45.77
CA PHE A 499 1.75 1.13 45.24
C PHE A 499 2.29 0.21 46.34
N LYS A 500 1.99 -1.09 46.25
CA LYS A 500 2.51 -2.09 47.18
C LYS A 500 3.76 -2.72 46.58
N SER A 501 4.92 -2.32 47.09
CA SER A 501 6.16 -3.11 46.96
C SER A 501 6.25 -4.05 48.17
N PHE A 502 6.47 -5.33 47.91
CA PHE A 502 6.77 -6.29 48.97
C PHE A 502 8.29 -6.37 49.11
N HIS A 503 8.85 -5.61 50.05
CA HIS A 503 10.21 -5.79 50.54
C HIS A 503 10.18 -6.77 51.72
N ILE A 504 11.08 -7.76 51.71
CA ILE A 504 11.49 -8.43 52.95
C ILE A 504 12.68 -7.59 53.44
N GLU A 505 12.49 -6.89 54.57
CA GLU A 505 13.37 -5.83 55.08
C GLU A 505 14.87 -6.21 55.17
N ASP A 506 15.73 -5.43 54.52
CA ASP A 506 16.75 -4.57 55.18
C ASP A 506 17.34 -3.57 54.14
N LEU A 507 17.26 -2.26 54.43
CA LEU A 507 17.82 -1.15 53.60
C LEU A 507 19.37 -1.14 53.69
N PRO A 508 20.16 -0.52 52.75
CA PRO A 508 19.75 0.37 51.67
C PRO A 508 20.41 0.16 50.29
N SER A 509 19.85 0.88 49.29
CA SER A 509 20.35 1.17 47.93
C SER A 509 20.00 0.16 46.82
N LEU A 510 18.89 0.40 46.13
CA LEU A 510 18.64 0.05 44.72
C LEU A 510 17.32 0.72 44.25
N THR A 511 17.31 2.05 44.21
CA THR A 511 16.15 2.85 43.74
C THR A 511 16.19 3.22 42.25
N SER A 512 17.05 2.62 41.42
CA SER A 512 17.39 3.25 40.12
C SER A 512 16.51 2.93 38.90
N SER A 513 15.49 2.07 38.95
CA SER A 513 14.73 1.74 37.71
C SER A 513 13.42 2.53 37.49
N ILE A 514 12.96 3.36 38.43
CA ILE A 514 11.75 4.21 38.25
C ILE A 514 11.93 5.60 38.89
N GLU A 515 13.02 6.32 38.59
CA GLU A 515 13.27 7.64 39.23
C GLU A 515 13.11 8.89 38.32
N LYS A 516 12.54 8.78 37.11
CA LYS A 516 12.17 9.97 36.32
C LYS A 516 10.78 9.91 35.70
N LEU A 517 9.78 10.16 36.56
CA LEU A 517 8.45 10.63 36.18
C LEU A 517 8.55 12.11 35.78
N ILE A 518 8.05 12.47 34.59
CA ILE A 518 7.22 13.65 34.32
C ILE A 518 6.99 13.72 32.80
N SER A 519 5.74 13.60 32.38
CA SER A 519 5.20 14.25 31.19
C SER A 519 4.00 15.04 31.69
N GLU A 520 4.19 16.35 31.93
CA GLU A 520 3.14 17.26 32.37
C GLU A 520 2.02 17.33 31.33
N ASP A 521 0.81 16.97 31.74
CA ASP A 521 -0.40 17.69 31.36
C ASP A 521 -1.24 17.84 32.64
N VAL A 522 -0.91 18.93 33.34
CA VAL A 522 -1.46 19.32 34.65
C VAL A 522 -2.91 19.79 34.48
N CYS A 523 -3.86 19.08 35.09
CA CYS A 523 -5.09 19.74 35.55
C CYS A 523 -4.74 20.49 36.84
N ALA A 524 -5.09 21.78 36.91
CA ALA A 524 -4.59 22.77 37.87
C ALA A 524 -5.05 22.58 39.35
N CYS A 525 -5.27 21.35 39.83
CA CYS A 525 -5.87 21.09 41.13
C CYS A 525 -5.29 19.85 41.84
N THR A 526 -4.01 19.85 42.24
CA THR A 526 -3.57 19.04 43.40
C THR A 526 -2.25 19.54 43.98
N LYS A 527 -2.23 19.79 45.29
CA LYS A 527 -1.04 20.08 46.10
C LYS A 527 -0.29 18.78 46.38
N LEU A 528 1.00 18.76 46.06
CA LEU A 528 1.95 17.74 46.51
C LEU A 528 2.45 18.12 47.91
N GLU A 529 1.96 17.44 48.95
CA GLU A 529 2.63 17.43 50.26
C GLU A 529 3.27 16.05 50.49
N THR A 530 4.61 16.10 50.54
CA THR A 530 5.57 15.21 51.23
C THR A 530 5.76 13.77 50.75
N PHE A 531 7.04 13.51 50.42
CA PHE A 531 7.67 12.27 49.94
C PHE A 531 7.75 11.16 50.98
#